data_AF-A0A1Y0H9Y9-F1
#
_entry.id   AF-A0A1Y0H9Y9-F1
#
_cell.length_a   1.000
_cell.length_b   1.000
_cell.length_c   1.000
_cell.angle_alpha   90.00
_cell.angle_beta   90.00
_cell.angle_gamma   90.00
#
_symmetry.space_group_name_H-M   'P 1'
#
loop_
_entity.id
_entity.type
_entity.pdbx_description
1 polymer ?
#
loop_
_entity_poly.entity_id
_entity_poly.type
_entity_poly.pdbx_seq_one_letter_code
_entity_poly.pdbx_strand_id
1 'polypeptide(L)'
;MDRRQAGKWLAILSGVVILALAGQLQLRQQARSQPIAAPQPVQIEWIEVSVRGHVRNSGRYQIQKGKTLREVLALAKPRTGALPPSLPLDEPLADGTAVVIEGPANP
;
A
#
# COMPACT_ATOMS: atom_id res chain seq x y z
N MET A 1 -26.14 -34.10 62.79
CA MET A 1 -25.73 -33.50 61.49
C MET A 1 -25.46 -34.64 60.52
N ASP A 2 -26.25 -34.73 59.45
CA ASP A 2 -26.42 -35.96 58.67
C ASP A 2 -25.30 -36.14 57.64
N ARG A 3 -24.58 -37.27 57.67
CA ARG A 3 -23.46 -37.57 56.75
C ARG A 3 -23.91 -37.59 55.28
N ARG A 4 -25.21 -37.78 55.02
CA ARG A 4 -25.81 -37.73 53.67
C ARG A 4 -26.00 -36.31 53.14
N GLN A 5 -26.20 -35.32 54.01
CA GLN A 5 -26.29 -33.91 53.60
C GLN A 5 -24.92 -33.34 53.23
N ALA A 6 -23.86 -33.74 53.95
CA ALA A 6 -22.49 -33.31 53.66
C ALA A 6 -22.04 -33.66 52.23
N GLY A 7 -22.43 -34.84 51.72
CA GLY A 7 -22.12 -35.25 50.34
C GLY A 7 -22.83 -34.43 49.26
N LYS A 8 -24.08 -34.00 49.50
CA LYS A 8 -24.83 -33.17 48.54
C LYS A 8 -24.25 -31.76 48.43
N TRP A 9 -23.83 -31.17 49.56
CA TRP A 9 -23.17 -29.85 49.57
C TRP A 9 -21.80 -29.88 48.88
N LEU A 10 -21.04 -30.98 49.04
CA LEU A 10 -19.77 -31.20 48.33
C LEU A 10 -19.95 -31.27 46.80
N ALA A 11 -21.00 -31.94 46.32
CA ALA A 11 -21.29 -32.02 44.89
C ALA A 11 -21.61 -30.66 44.27
N ILE A 12 -22.43 -29.85 44.94
CA ILE A 12 -22.82 -28.50 44.48
C ILE A 12 -21.59 -27.58 44.43
N LEU A 13 -20.74 -27.61 45.47
CA LEU A 13 -19.52 -26.82 45.51
C LEU A 13 -18.53 -27.21 44.40
N SER A 14 -18.42 -28.51 44.08
CA SER A 14 -17.55 -28.97 42.99
C SER A 14 -18.02 -28.46 41.61
N GLY A 15 -19.33 -28.44 41.37
CA GLY A 15 -19.89 -27.97 40.09
C GLY A 15 -19.61 -26.49 39.83
N VAL A 16 -19.74 -25.65 40.86
CA VAL A 16 -19.47 -24.20 40.76
C VAL A 16 -17.99 -23.92 40.49
N VAL A 17 -17.09 -24.67 41.14
CA VAL A 17 -15.64 -24.53 40.94
C VAL A 17 -15.23 -24.91 39.53
N ILE A 18 -15.76 -26.02 38.99
CA ILE A 18 -15.48 -26.45 37.60
C ILE A 18 -16.01 -25.41 36.60
N LEU A 19 -17.21 -24.86 36.82
CA LEU A 19 -17.80 -23.84 35.96
C LEU A 19 -16.99 -22.53 35.99
N ALA A 20 -16.51 -22.12 37.18
CA ALA A 20 -15.67 -20.94 37.34
C ALA A 20 -14.31 -21.11 36.66
N LEU A 21 -13.67 -22.28 36.79
CA LEU A 21 -12.42 -22.62 36.12
C LEU A 21 -12.57 -22.66 34.61
N ALA A 22 -13.65 -23.27 34.10
CA ALA A 22 -13.95 -23.31 32.67
C ALA A 22 -14.18 -21.90 32.12
N GLY A 23 -14.95 -21.07 32.82
CA GLY A 23 -15.18 -19.67 32.45
C GLY A 23 -13.88 -18.83 32.42
N GLN A 24 -13.00 -19.01 33.40
CA GLN A 24 -11.70 -18.33 33.42
C GLN A 24 -10.77 -18.77 32.27
N LEU A 25 -10.81 -20.05 31.91
CA LEU A 25 -10.02 -20.56 30.79
C LEU A 25 -10.52 -19.98 29.45
N GLN A 26 -11.85 -19.89 29.29
CA GLN A 26 -12.50 -19.34 28.09
C GLN A 26 -12.13 -17.87 27.87
N LEU A 27 -12.19 -17.06 28.93
CA LEU A 27 -11.88 -15.62 28.88
C LEU A 27 -10.41 -15.36 28.50
N ARG A 28 -9.48 -16.22 28.96
CA ARG A 28 -8.06 -16.14 28.58
C ARG A 28 -7.82 -16.46 27.09
N GLN A 29 -8.67 -17.29 26.49
CA GLN A 29 -8.56 -17.62 25.07
C GLN A 29 -9.15 -16.51 24.18
N GLN A 30 -10.27 -15.89 24.57
CA GLN A 30 -10.89 -14.82 23.79
C GLN A 30 -10.02 -13.55 23.70
N ALA A 31 -9.24 -13.23 24.73
CA ALA A 31 -8.31 -12.10 24.71
C ALA A 31 -7.15 -12.25 23.70
N ARG A 32 -7.02 -13.40 23.02
CA ARG A 32 -5.88 -13.72 22.15
C ARG A 32 -6.14 -13.54 20.65
N SER A 33 -7.33 -13.13 20.23
CA SER A 33 -7.74 -13.31 18.84
C SER A 33 -8.44 -12.10 18.23
N GLN A 34 -7.73 -10.99 18.06
CA GLN A 34 -7.82 -10.19 16.84
C GLN A 34 -6.44 -9.62 16.52
N PRO A 35 -5.64 -10.29 15.66
CA PRO A 35 -4.48 -9.62 15.08
C PRO A 35 -5.03 -8.44 14.28
N ILE A 36 -4.67 -7.21 14.68
CA ILE A 36 -4.85 -6.04 13.83
C ILE A 36 -4.18 -6.39 12.51
N ALA A 37 -4.95 -6.50 11.43
CA ALA A 37 -4.42 -6.87 10.13
C ALA A 37 -3.24 -5.94 9.82
N ALA A 38 -2.05 -6.52 9.61
CA ALA A 38 -0.89 -5.72 9.29
C ALA A 38 -1.20 -4.87 8.05
N PRO A 39 -0.85 -3.58 8.03
CA PRO A 39 -1.04 -2.76 6.85
C PRO A 39 -0.35 -3.46 5.67
N GLN A 40 -1.11 -3.68 4.59
CA GLN A 40 -0.55 -4.29 3.39
C GLN A 40 0.56 -3.38 2.84
N PRO A 41 1.69 -3.93 2.40
CA PRO A 41 2.74 -3.12 1.81
C PRO A 41 2.19 -2.42 0.57
N VAL A 42 2.34 -1.10 0.51
CA VAL A 42 1.97 -0.29 -0.66
C VAL A 42 2.87 -0.73 -1.82
N GLN A 43 2.27 -1.35 -2.84
CA GLN A 43 3.00 -1.77 -4.04
C GLN A 43 3.24 -0.55 -4.94
N ILE A 44 4.50 -0.14 -5.07
CA ILE A 44 4.91 0.95 -5.95
C ILE A 44 5.32 0.34 -7.29
N GLU A 45 4.51 0.56 -8.32
CA GLU A 45 4.83 0.16 -9.70
C GLU A 45 5.68 1.23 -10.39
N TRP A 46 6.69 0.80 -11.15
CA TRP A 46 7.58 1.65 -11.93
C TRP A 46 7.38 1.40 -13.42
N ILE A 47 7.52 2.46 -14.22
CA ILE A 47 7.42 2.44 -15.68
C ILE A 47 8.64 3.12 -16.30
N GLU A 48 9.00 2.71 -17.52
CA GLU A 48 10.09 3.28 -18.30
C GLU A 48 9.56 4.23 -19.37
N VAL A 49 10.08 5.45 -19.40
CA VAL A 49 9.75 6.48 -20.40
C VAL A 49 11.02 6.93 -21.10
N SER A 50 11.01 6.96 -22.43
CA SER A 50 12.14 7.44 -23.23
C SER A 50 11.92 8.88 -23.65
N VAL A 51 12.80 9.80 -23.24
CA VAL A 51 12.75 11.22 -23.61
C VAL A 51 13.88 11.56 -24.57
N ARG A 52 13.53 12.14 -25.73
CA ARG A 52 14.47 12.53 -26.78
C ARG A 52 14.15 13.92 -27.33
N GLY A 53 15.12 14.53 -28.02
CA GLY A 53 14.95 15.80 -28.71
C GLY A 53 15.55 17.00 -27.96
N HIS A 54 14.86 18.14 -28.00
CA HIS A 54 15.32 19.46 -27.56
C HIS A 54 15.26 19.66 -26.04
N VAL A 55 15.84 18.71 -25.30
CA VAL A 55 15.94 18.69 -23.84
C VAL A 55 17.41 18.81 -23.39
N ARG A 56 17.65 19.15 -22.12
CA ARG A 56 19.01 19.14 -21.57
C ARG A 56 19.48 17.73 -21.27
N ASN A 57 18.59 16.94 -20.67
CA ASN A 57 18.85 15.57 -20.27
C ASN A 57 17.95 14.65 -21.10
N SER A 58 18.49 14.09 -22.18
CA SER A 58 17.82 13.05 -22.96
C SER A 58 18.19 11.68 -22.42
N GLY A 59 17.27 10.72 -22.48
CA GLY A 59 17.54 9.36 -22.02
C GLY A 59 16.29 8.62 -21.60
N ARG A 60 16.50 7.51 -20.90
CA ARG A 60 15.44 6.70 -20.31
C ARG A 60 15.24 7.09 -18.85
N TYR A 61 13.99 7.26 -18.47
CA TYR A 61 13.57 7.63 -17.13
C TYR A 61 12.71 6.52 -16.56
N GLN A 62 13.09 6.02 -15.38
CA GLN A 62 12.20 5.20 -14.57
C GLN A 62 11.41 6.12 -13.66
N ILE A 63 10.10 6.12 -13.83
CA ILE A 63 9.17 6.95 -13.04
C ILE A 63 8.10 6.05 -12.42
N GLN A 64 7.54 6.50 -11.30
CA GLN A 64 6.42 5.79 -10.69
C GLN A 64 5.21 5.80 -11.63
N LYS A 65 4.48 4.69 -11.70
CA LYS A 65 3.25 4.62 -12.48
C LYS A 65 2.25 5.68 -12.01
N GLY A 66 1.58 6.32 -12.97
CA GLY A 66 0.66 7.43 -12.70
C GLY A 66 1.31 8.81 -12.74
N LYS A 67 2.65 8.89 -12.89
CA LYS A 67 3.35 10.15 -13.13
C LYS A 67 3.01 10.73 -14.51
N THR A 68 2.98 12.05 -14.56
CA THR A 68 2.53 12.82 -15.73
C THR A 68 3.68 13.29 -16.59
N LEU A 69 3.37 13.71 -17.82
CA LEU A 69 4.35 14.21 -18.77
C LEU A 69 5.01 15.50 -18.27
N ARG A 70 4.22 16.36 -17.61
CA ARG A 70 4.72 17.56 -16.94
C ARG A 70 5.85 17.24 -15.96
N GLU A 71 5.71 16.19 -15.15
CA GLU A 71 6.72 15.77 -14.17
C GLU A 71 7.98 15.21 -14.86
N VAL A 72 7.82 14.40 -15.91
CA VAL A 72 8.94 13.87 -16.70
C VAL A 72 9.72 15.00 -17.37
N LEU A 73 9.03 15.99 -17.92
CA LEU A 73 9.68 17.16 -18.51
C LEU A 73 10.46 17.95 -17.46
N ALA A 74 9.96 18.09 -16.23
CA ALA A 74 10.72 18.73 -15.17
C ALA A 74 12.09 18.06 -14.92
N LEU A 75 12.17 16.73 -15.09
CA LEU A 75 13.42 15.96 -14.99
C LEU A 75 14.32 16.11 -16.23
N ALA A 76 13.70 16.07 -17.42
CA ALA A 76 14.40 16.18 -18.70
C ALA A 76 14.93 17.60 -18.98
N LYS A 77 14.33 18.63 -18.34
CA LYS A 77 14.66 20.05 -18.47
C LYS A 77 14.65 20.51 -19.95
N PRO A 78 13.48 20.77 -20.54
CA PRO A 78 13.38 21.28 -21.90
C PRO A 78 14.21 22.53 -22.09
N ARG A 79 14.82 22.70 -23.26
CA ARG A 79 15.56 23.92 -23.59
C ARG A 79 14.60 25.04 -23.95
N THR A 80 15.05 26.28 -23.82
CA THR A 80 14.28 27.44 -24.28
C THR A 80 13.97 27.30 -25.78
N GLY A 81 12.71 27.51 -26.16
CA GLY A 81 12.25 27.31 -27.54
C GLY A 81 11.79 25.89 -27.86
N ALA A 82 11.86 24.95 -26.91
CA ALA A 82 11.26 23.63 -27.07
C ALA A 82 9.75 23.76 -27.30
N LEU A 83 9.26 23.05 -28.31
CA LEU A 83 7.83 22.94 -28.58
C LEU A 83 7.19 21.93 -27.62
N PRO A 84 5.97 22.20 -27.14
CA PRO A 84 5.24 21.23 -26.33
C PRO A 84 5.01 19.95 -27.15
N PRO A 85 5.16 18.78 -26.53
CA PRO A 85 4.85 17.52 -27.18
C PRO A 85 3.36 17.47 -27.52
N SER A 86 2.99 16.72 -28.55
CA SER A 86 1.58 16.47 -28.92
C SER A 86 0.83 15.61 -27.89
N LEU A 87 1.54 15.12 -26.87
CA LEU A 87 0.98 14.30 -25.80
C LEU A 87 0.36 15.18 -24.69
N PRO A 88 -0.74 14.74 -24.09
CA PRO A 88 -1.35 15.43 -22.96
C PRO A 88 -0.39 15.54 -21.77
N LEU A 89 -0.24 16.77 -21.24
CA LEU A 89 0.73 17.08 -20.20
C LEU A 89 0.36 16.51 -18.82
N ASP A 90 -0.93 16.41 -18.55
CA ASP A 90 -1.50 16.07 -17.24
C ASP A 90 -2.05 14.65 -17.18
N GLU A 91 -1.95 13.89 -18.28
CA GLU A 91 -2.30 12.49 -18.29
C GLU A 91 -1.13 11.62 -17.82
N PRO A 92 -1.44 10.52 -17.12
CA PRO A 92 -0.42 9.57 -16.70
C PRO A 92 0.22 8.88 -17.92
N LEU A 93 1.54 8.78 -17.93
CA LEU A 93 2.23 8.04 -18.99
C LEU A 93 2.04 6.54 -18.82
N ALA A 94 1.97 5.86 -19.96
CA ALA A 94 2.05 4.41 -20.03
C ALA A 94 3.52 3.95 -20.05
N ASP A 95 3.73 2.69 -19.68
CA ASP A 95 5.04 2.07 -19.80
C ASP A 95 5.50 1.97 -21.26
N GLY A 96 6.79 2.22 -21.50
CA GLY A 96 7.39 2.25 -22.82
C GLY A 96 7.10 3.50 -23.65
N THR A 97 6.43 4.51 -23.08
CA THR A 97 6.09 5.74 -23.82
C THR A 97 7.35 6.46 -24.31
N ALA A 98 7.36 6.83 -25.59
CA ALA A 98 8.40 7.66 -26.19
C ALA A 98 7.93 9.11 -26.28
N VAL A 99 8.61 10.00 -25.58
CA VAL A 99 8.39 11.45 -25.59
C VAL A 99 9.45 12.09 -26.46
N VAL A 100 9.02 12.76 -27.52
CA VAL A 100 9.89 13.54 -28.39
C VAL A 100 9.56 15.02 -28.21
N ILE A 101 10.58 15.81 -27.90
CA ILE A 101 10.47 17.26 -27.73
C ILE A 101 11.15 17.92 -28.91
N GLU A 102 10.39 18.63 -29.72
CA GLU A 102 10.92 19.30 -30.90
C GLU A 102 11.56 20.64 -30.54
N GLY A 103 12.57 21.04 -31.32
CA GLY A 103 13.20 22.34 -31.21
C GLY A 103 12.46 23.38 -32.06
N PRO A 104 12.75 24.68 -31.87
CA PRO A 104 12.18 25.71 -32.73
C PRO A 104 12.64 25.47 -34.17
N ALA A 105 11.74 25.69 -35.14
CA ALA A 105 12.08 25.67 -36.55
C ALA A 105 13.22 26.68 -36.80
N ASN A 106 14.34 26.21 -37.34
CA ASN A 106 15.48 27.05 -37.65
C ASN A 106 15.06 28.04 -38.76
N PRO A 107 15.19 29.37 -38.57
CA PRO A 107 14.83 30.35 -39.58
C PRO A 107 15.78 30.32 -40.79
#